data_AF-A0A3M8CNL8-F1
#
_entry.id   AF-A0A3M8CNL8-F1
#
_cell.length_a   1.000
_cell.length_b   1.000
_cell.length_c   1.000
_cell.angle_alpha   90.00
_cell.angle_beta   90.00
_cell.angle_gamma   90.00
#
_symmetry.space_group_name_H-M   'P 1'
#
loop_
_entity.id
_entity.type
_entity.pdbx_description
1 polymer ?
#
loop_
_entity_poly.entity_id
_entity_poly.type
_entity_poly.pdbx_seq_one_letter_code
_entity_poly.pdbx_strand_id
1 'polypeptide(L)'
;MNVKELNQAIQTYVRTDSFPVGIKIVKAENDLPERTKRPMRDFGYQITICQAVGFSRRYGWSIAMNGSDLSCPIAQVAFGYEPQLPFYTEGNLACGMYTDSLEAGAASEQDVPKLSAEESGYYVSYPLDRATVEPDVVVIYGNSAQVMRLVAGMLYKRGGSIPSTFSSRADCADIAIKPLQTGEPQVIVPCYGDRLFAQTQDHEMAFSFHYRDAEELVEGLAGTQKGGVRYPIPSFLRYQAEFPPTYQKLNQLFAEKGENA
;
A
#
# COMPACT_ATOMS: atom_id res chain seq x y z
N MET A 1 -21.17 2.78 -0.75
CA MET A 1 -20.56 2.33 -2.02
C MET A 1 -20.22 0.83 -1.96
N ASN A 2 -20.30 0.08 -3.07
CA ASN A 2 -19.88 -1.33 -3.11
C ASN A 2 -18.44 -1.54 -3.63
N VAL A 3 -17.90 -2.74 -3.42
CA VAL A 3 -16.50 -3.07 -3.72
C VAL A 3 -16.15 -2.94 -5.21
N LYS A 4 -17.09 -3.27 -6.11
CA LYS A 4 -16.87 -3.17 -7.57
C LYS A 4 -16.80 -1.71 -8.02
N GLU A 5 -17.65 -0.85 -7.48
CA GLU A 5 -17.63 0.59 -7.72
C GLU A 5 -16.31 1.20 -7.26
N LEU A 6 -15.83 0.82 -6.07
CA LEU A 6 -14.53 1.25 -5.56
C LEU A 6 -13.39 0.83 -6.51
N ASN A 7 -13.36 -0.44 -6.92
CA ASN A 7 -12.33 -0.91 -7.86
C ASN A 7 -12.36 -0.13 -9.17
N GLN A 8 -13.55 0.07 -9.76
CA GLN A 8 -13.69 0.83 -11.00
C GLN A 8 -13.20 2.28 -10.85
N ALA A 9 -13.51 2.92 -9.73
CA ALA A 9 -13.05 4.28 -9.45
C ALA A 9 -11.52 4.35 -9.29
N ILE A 10 -10.90 3.41 -8.55
CA ILE A 10 -9.45 3.32 -8.43
C ILE A 10 -8.80 3.15 -9.81
N GLN A 11 -9.32 2.24 -10.65
CA GLN A 11 -8.80 2.07 -12.00
C GLN A 11 -8.97 3.32 -12.88
N THR A 12 -10.05 4.07 -12.68
CA THR A 12 -10.32 5.30 -13.44
C THR A 12 -9.37 6.44 -13.05
N TYR A 13 -9.16 6.68 -11.76
CA TYR A 13 -8.45 7.87 -11.27
C TYR A 13 -6.97 7.63 -10.95
N VAL A 14 -6.60 6.38 -10.62
CA VAL A 14 -5.26 6.02 -10.16
C VAL A 14 -4.55 5.10 -11.16
N ARG A 15 -5.30 4.27 -11.90
CA ARG A 15 -4.78 3.39 -12.98
C ARG A 15 -3.64 2.49 -12.48
N THR A 16 -3.92 1.65 -11.48
CA THR A 16 -2.90 0.87 -10.78
C THR A 16 -2.30 -0.22 -11.67
N ASP A 17 -1.02 -0.54 -11.48
CA ASP A 17 -0.32 -1.55 -12.27
C ASP A 17 -0.68 -2.99 -11.86
N SER A 18 -1.26 -3.15 -10.68
CA SER A 18 -1.71 -4.43 -10.12
C SER A 18 -3.08 -4.28 -9.48
N PHE A 19 -3.76 -5.40 -9.16
CA PHE A 19 -5.08 -5.35 -8.55
C PHE A 19 -5.01 -4.66 -7.17
N PRO A 20 -5.90 -3.70 -6.87
CA PRO A 20 -6.21 -3.31 -5.49
C PRO A 20 -6.58 -4.56 -4.70
N VAL A 21 -6.17 -4.64 -3.44
CA VAL A 21 -6.37 -5.83 -2.61
C VAL A 21 -7.27 -5.49 -1.43
N GLY A 22 -8.34 -6.26 -1.26
CA GLY A 22 -9.13 -6.29 -0.04
C GLY A 22 -8.48 -7.22 0.98
N ILE A 23 -8.48 -6.79 2.24
CA ILE A 23 -7.97 -7.53 3.39
C ILE A 23 -9.12 -7.66 4.40
N LYS A 24 -9.30 -8.88 4.92
CA LYS A 24 -10.28 -9.17 5.97
C LYS A 24 -9.68 -10.07 7.04
N ILE A 25 -10.00 -9.82 8.31
CA ILE A 25 -9.71 -10.76 9.40
C ILE A 25 -10.95 -11.60 9.68
N VAL A 26 -10.88 -12.91 9.47
CA VAL A 26 -12.00 -13.85 9.63
C VAL A 26 -11.75 -14.77 10.83
N LYS A 27 -12.68 -14.84 11.77
CA LYS A 27 -12.46 -15.57 13.03
C LYS A 27 -12.45 -17.08 12.87
N ALA A 28 -13.48 -17.63 12.24
CA ALA A 28 -13.63 -19.07 12.10
C ALA A 28 -13.30 -19.53 10.68
N GLU A 29 -12.74 -20.73 10.56
CA GLU A 29 -12.41 -21.32 9.26
C GLU A 29 -13.65 -21.52 8.38
N ASN A 30 -14.79 -21.83 8.99
CA ASN A 30 -16.06 -22.01 8.28
C ASN A 30 -16.62 -20.72 7.68
N ASP A 31 -16.14 -19.56 8.13
CA ASP A 31 -16.54 -18.24 7.62
C ASP A 31 -15.60 -17.75 6.50
N LEU A 32 -14.59 -18.55 6.12
CA LEU A 32 -13.69 -18.18 5.05
C LEU A 32 -14.45 -18.05 3.72
N PRO A 33 -14.17 -17.00 2.93
CA PRO A 33 -14.77 -16.85 1.61
C PRO A 33 -14.50 -18.07 0.72
N GLU A 34 -15.47 -18.44 -0.12
CA GLU A 34 -15.28 -19.52 -1.08
C GLU A 34 -14.05 -19.28 -1.97
N ARG A 35 -13.41 -20.37 -2.38
CA ARG A 35 -12.25 -20.36 -3.31
C ARG A 35 -11.01 -19.64 -2.76
N THR A 36 -10.92 -19.38 -1.45
CA THR A 36 -9.64 -19.00 -0.82
C THR A 36 -8.70 -20.18 -0.74
N LYS A 37 -7.45 -19.95 -1.13
CA LYS A 37 -6.36 -20.90 -0.96
C LYS A 37 -5.75 -20.76 0.42
N ARG A 38 -5.41 -21.88 1.05
CA ARG A 38 -4.70 -21.99 2.32
C ARG A 38 -3.29 -22.50 2.02
N PRO A 39 -2.22 -21.75 2.34
CA PRO A 39 -0.85 -22.10 1.94
C PRO A 39 -0.43 -23.52 2.32
N MET A 40 -0.54 -23.92 3.59
CA MET A 40 -0.12 -25.26 3.99
C MET A 40 -0.97 -26.36 3.38
N ARG A 41 -2.29 -26.15 3.28
CA ARG A 41 -3.23 -27.13 2.72
C ARG A 41 -3.06 -27.31 1.21
N ASP A 42 -2.94 -26.21 0.47
CA ASP A 42 -3.05 -26.21 -0.99
C ASP A 42 -1.71 -26.11 -1.71
N PHE A 43 -0.68 -25.55 -1.07
CA PHE A 43 0.68 -25.46 -1.62
C PHE A 43 1.65 -26.44 -0.97
N GLY A 44 1.35 -26.90 0.26
CA GLY A 44 2.22 -27.79 1.03
C GLY A 44 3.37 -27.08 1.74
N TYR A 45 3.36 -25.74 1.79
CA TYR A 45 4.38 -24.93 2.48
C TYR A 45 3.80 -23.60 2.98
N GLN A 46 4.48 -23.03 3.98
CA GLN A 46 4.13 -21.73 4.56
C GLN A 46 4.62 -20.57 3.70
N ILE A 47 3.92 -19.44 3.76
CA ILE A 47 4.31 -18.19 3.08
C ILE A 47 4.29 -17.00 4.06
N THR A 48 4.72 -15.83 3.63
CA THR A 48 4.57 -14.58 4.40
C THR A 48 3.24 -13.88 4.12
N ILE A 49 2.78 -13.00 5.02
CA ILE A 49 1.61 -12.13 4.75
C ILE A 49 1.85 -11.26 3.51
N CYS A 50 3.07 -10.75 3.34
CA CYS A 50 3.49 -10.00 2.15
C CYS A 50 3.25 -10.82 0.87
N GLN A 51 3.62 -12.11 0.87
CA GLN A 51 3.36 -13.01 -0.26
C GLN A 51 1.86 -13.21 -0.53
N ALA A 52 1.02 -13.30 0.50
CA ALA A 52 -0.43 -13.40 0.32
C ALA A 52 -1.02 -12.16 -0.37
N VAL A 53 -0.56 -10.97 0.00
CA VAL A 53 -0.89 -9.73 -0.72
C VAL A 53 -0.36 -9.79 -2.15
N GLY A 54 0.89 -10.24 -2.34
CA GLY A 54 1.52 -10.47 -3.65
C GLY A 54 0.70 -11.37 -4.58
N PHE A 55 0.25 -12.53 -4.09
CA PHE A 55 -0.64 -13.45 -4.81
C PHE A 55 -1.95 -12.78 -5.21
N SER A 56 -2.55 -11.99 -4.31
CA SER A 56 -3.79 -11.27 -4.58
C SER A 56 -3.60 -10.21 -5.67
N ARG A 57 -2.59 -9.36 -5.54
CA ARG A 57 -2.39 -8.22 -6.46
C ARG A 57 -1.83 -8.62 -7.82
N ARG A 58 -1.06 -9.71 -7.92
CA ARG A 58 -0.39 -10.12 -9.17
C ARG A 58 -1.09 -11.29 -9.86
N TYR A 59 -1.50 -12.31 -9.11
CA TYR A 59 -2.09 -13.52 -9.70
C TYR A 59 -3.63 -13.50 -9.63
N GLY A 60 -4.20 -12.56 -8.87
CA GLY A 60 -5.64 -12.48 -8.66
C GLY A 60 -6.17 -13.64 -7.81
N TRP A 61 -5.34 -14.24 -6.96
CA TRP A 61 -5.73 -15.34 -6.08
C TRP A 61 -6.20 -14.81 -4.73
N SER A 62 -7.27 -15.39 -4.19
CA SER A 62 -7.65 -15.15 -2.80
C SER A 62 -6.88 -16.11 -1.89
N ILE A 63 -6.18 -15.58 -0.89
CA ILE A 63 -5.38 -16.33 0.06
C ILE A 63 -5.96 -16.12 1.46
N ALA A 64 -6.17 -17.20 2.20
CA ALA A 64 -6.49 -17.18 3.62
C ALA A 64 -5.32 -17.80 4.39
N MET A 65 -4.93 -17.21 5.52
CA MET A 65 -3.79 -17.67 6.32
C MET A 65 -4.04 -17.49 7.80
N ASN A 66 -3.56 -18.42 8.62
CA ASN A 66 -3.33 -18.19 10.04
C ASN A 66 -1.87 -18.54 10.41
N GLY A 67 -1.56 -18.62 11.71
CA GLY A 67 -0.22 -18.96 12.17
C GLY A 67 0.35 -20.26 11.60
N SER A 68 -0.48 -21.27 11.33
CA SER A 68 0.00 -22.52 10.72
C SER A 68 0.46 -22.35 9.27
N ASP A 69 -0.05 -21.33 8.56
CA ASP A 69 0.30 -21.01 7.18
C ASP A 69 1.46 -20.02 7.05
N LEU A 70 1.90 -19.43 8.17
CA LEU A 70 2.76 -18.24 8.18
C LEU A 70 4.21 -18.57 8.56
N SER A 71 5.14 -18.24 7.66
CA SER A 71 6.58 -18.48 7.89
C SER A 71 7.32 -17.31 8.57
N CYS A 72 6.76 -16.09 8.55
CA CYS A 72 7.44 -14.90 9.08
C CYS A 72 7.22 -14.76 10.60
N PRO A 73 8.27 -14.85 11.44
CA PRO A 73 8.12 -14.81 12.91
C PRO A 73 7.67 -13.43 13.42
N ILE A 74 8.04 -12.34 12.73
CA ILE A 74 7.57 -10.99 13.09
C ILE A 74 6.04 -10.91 12.91
N ALA A 75 5.53 -11.48 11.82
CA ALA A 75 4.10 -11.50 11.55
C ALA A 75 3.35 -12.51 12.44
N GLN A 76 3.99 -13.61 12.89
CA GLN A 76 3.40 -14.51 13.90
C GLN A 76 3.03 -13.73 15.17
N VAL A 77 3.93 -12.85 15.61
CA VAL A 77 3.70 -11.97 16.76
C VAL A 77 2.71 -10.85 16.41
N ALA A 78 2.92 -10.13 15.31
CA ALA A 78 2.10 -8.96 14.97
C ALA A 78 0.62 -9.31 14.72
N PHE A 79 0.32 -10.47 14.14
CA PHE A 79 -1.05 -10.90 13.89
C PHE A 79 -1.63 -11.75 15.03
N GLY A 80 -0.96 -11.82 16.19
CA GLY A 80 -1.49 -12.45 17.40
C GLY A 80 -1.58 -13.98 17.36
N TYR A 81 -0.78 -14.63 16.52
CA TYR A 81 -0.74 -16.10 16.43
C TYR A 81 0.19 -16.73 17.47
N GLU A 82 1.26 -16.03 17.82
CA GLU A 82 2.23 -16.45 18.83
C GLU A 82 2.45 -15.33 19.87
N PRO A 83 2.74 -15.66 21.14
CA PRO A 83 3.02 -14.66 22.16
C PRO A 83 4.37 -13.98 21.89
N GLN A 84 4.51 -12.78 22.45
CA GLN A 84 5.79 -12.07 22.46
C GLN A 84 6.78 -12.78 23.39
N LEU A 85 7.96 -13.10 22.88
CA LEU A 85 9.07 -13.65 23.67
C LEU A 85 10.06 -12.55 24.06
N PRO A 86 10.82 -12.70 25.16
CA PRO A 86 11.86 -11.74 25.54
C PRO A 86 12.83 -11.42 24.40
N PHE A 87 13.21 -12.45 23.62
CA PHE A 87 14.06 -12.27 22.45
C PHE A 87 13.52 -11.23 21.45
N TYR A 88 12.19 -11.20 21.25
CA TYR A 88 11.52 -10.19 20.43
C TYR A 88 11.48 -8.83 21.13
N THR A 89 10.96 -8.77 22.35
CA THR A 89 10.72 -7.49 23.06
C THR A 89 12.01 -6.77 23.45
N GLU A 90 13.12 -7.48 23.59
CA GLU A 90 14.45 -6.91 23.86
C GLU A 90 15.15 -6.40 22.58
N GLY A 91 14.50 -6.51 21.41
CA GLY A 91 15.01 -5.92 20.17
C GLY A 91 16.01 -6.77 19.39
N ASN A 92 16.21 -8.05 19.75
CA ASN A 92 17.24 -8.90 19.14
C ASN A 92 17.03 -9.14 17.63
N LEU A 93 15.80 -9.04 17.11
CA LEU A 93 15.56 -9.16 15.67
C LEU A 93 16.04 -7.93 14.87
N ALA A 94 15.99 -6.75 15.49
CA ALA A 94 16.42 -5.50 14.86
C ALA A 94 17.91 -5.24 15.04
N CYS A 95 18.42 -5.52 16.25
CA CYS A 95 19.80 -5.24 16.62
C CYS A 95 20.78 -6.03 15.75
N GLY A 96 21.76 -5.34 15.16
CA GLY A 96 22.73 -5.90 14.23
C GLY A 96 22.26 -6.00 12.78
N MET A 97 20.97 -5.80 12.50
CA MET A 97 20.41 -5.81 11.14
C MET A 97 19.85 -4.45 10.71
N TYR A 98 19.15 -3.76 11.60
CA TYR A 98 18.51 -2.46 11.36
C TYR A 98 18.91 -1.41 12.41
N THR A 99 19.30 -1.84 13.60
CA THR A 99 19.73 -0.97 14.70
C THR A 99 21.09 -1.43 15.24
N ASP A 100 21.85 -0.52 15.87
CA ASP A 100 23.16 -0.81 16.46
C ASP A 100 23.10 -1.27 17.92
N SER A 101 21.91 -1.20 18.53
CA SER A 101 21.67 -1.49 19.93
C SER A 101 20.34 -2.21 20.15
N LEU A 102 20.28 -2.99 21.24
CA LEU A 102 19.07 -3.66 21.71
C LEU A 102 17.97 -2.66 22.08
N GLU A 103 18.32 -1.53 22.69
CA GLU A 103 17.37 -0.47 23.05
C GLU A 103 16.63 0.09 21.82
N ALA A 104 17.38 0.51 20.78
CA ALA A 104 16.77 0.96 19.53
C ALA A 104 16.00 -0.17 18.84
N GLY A 105 16.47 -1.41 18.97
CA GLY A 105 15.77 -2.57 18.44
C GLY A 105 14.43 -2.84 19.14
N ALA A 106 14.39 -2.73 20.47
CA ALA A 106 13.19 -2.90 21.27
C ALA A 106 12.16 -1.82 20.93
N ALA A 107 12.60 -0.57 20.74
CA ALA A 107 11.73 0.51 20.26
C ALA A 107 11.13 0.19 18.88
N SER A 108 11.93 -0.40 17.97
CA SER A 108 11.45 -0.82 16.65
C SER A 108 10.38 -1.91 16.75
N GLU A 109 10.61 -2.93 17.60
CA GLU A 109 9.63 -4.00 17.79
C GLU A 109 8.37 -3.53 18.51
N GLN A 110 8.49 -2.54 19.42
CA GLN A 110 7.35 -1.95 20.11
C GLN A 110 6.43 -1.16 19.16
N ASP A 111 6.99 -0.43 18.18
CA ASP A 111 6.22 0.41 17.25
C ASP A 111 5.39 -0.40 16.24
N VAL A 112 5.76 -1.66 15.96
CA VAL A 112 4.99 -2.54 15.07
C VAL A 112 3.56 -2.69 15.59
N PRO A 113 2.52 -2.34 14.80
CA PRO A 113 1.12 -2.56 15.19
C PRO A 113 0.84 -4.06 15.38
N LYS A 114 0.10 -4.42 16.44
CA LYS A 114 -0.18 -5.83 16.76
C LYS A 114 -1.64 -6.05 17.09
N LEU A 115 -2.20 -7.17 16.64
CA LEU A 115 -3.47 -7.71 17.11
C LEU A 115 -3.27 -8.48 18.42
N SER A 116 -4.25 -8.41 19.31
CA SER A 116 -4.36 -9.35 20.43
C SER A 116 -4.69 -10.77 19.95
N ALA A 117 -4.55 -11.77 20.82
CA ALA A 117 -4.97 -13.14 20.51
C ALA A 117 -6.49 -13.20 20.22
N GLU A 118 -7.28 -12.39 20.93
CA GLU A 118 -8.73 -12.26 20.73
C GLU A 118 -9.07 -11.54 19.43
N GLU A 119 -8.23 -10.62 18.96
CA GLU A 119 -8.35 -9.91 17.68
C GLU A 119 -7.83 -10.73 16.49
N SER A 120 -6.98 -11.72 16.73
CA SER A 120 -6.43 -12.63 15.73
C SER A 120 -7.50 -13.51 15.05
N GLY A 121 -7.11 -14.10 13.92
CA GLY A 121 -7.96 -14.95 13.08
C GLY A 121 -7.27 -15.25 11.75
N TYR A 122 -8.02 -15.68 10.76
CA TYR A 122 -7.52 -15.82 9.41
C TYR A 122 -7.32 -14.46 8.76
N TYR A 123 -6.09 -14.15 8.39
CA TYR A 123 -5.78 -13.09 7.44
C TYR A 123 -6.22 -13.53 6.05
N VAL A 124 -7.17 -12.82 5.44
CA VAL A 124 -7.65 -13.11 4.10
C VAL A 124 -7.35 -11.92 3.19
N SER A 125 -6.56 -12.15 2.15
CA SER A 125 -6.32 -11.19 1.07
C SER A 125 -6.95 -11.68 -0.24
N TYR A 126 -7.49 -10.75 -1.03
CA TYR A 126 -8.09 -11.05 -2.32
C TYR A 126 -8.09 -9.81 -3.22
N PRO A 127 -8.02 -9.97 -4.55
CA PRO A 127 -8.16 -8.84 -5.45
C PRO A 127 -9.57 -8.27 -5.35
N LEU A 128 -9.66 -6.94 -5.28
CA LEU A 128 -10.89 -6.21 -4.96
C LEU A 128 -11.99 -6.46 -6.00
N ASP A 129 -11.64 -6.67 -7.27
CA ASP A 129 -12.58 -6.96 -8.36
C ASP A 129 -13.26 -8.34 -8.24
N ARG A 130 -12.69 -9.27 -7.46
CA ARG A 130 -13.24 -10.62 -7.19
C ARG A 130 -13.74 -10.79 -5.76
N ALA A 131 -13.89 -9.70 -5.01
CA ALA A 131 -14.38 -9.74 -3.66
C ALA A 131 -15.77 -10.40 -3.58
N THR A 132 -15.89 -11.43 -2.76
CA THR A 132 -17.18 -12.08 -2.40
C THR A 132 -17.68 -11.62 -1.03
N VAL A 133 -16.84 -10.91 -0.28
CA VAL A 133 -17.13 -10.32 1.03
C VAL A 133 -16.56 -8.90 1.06
N GLU A 134 -17.12 -8.05 1.92
CA GLU A 134 -16.56 -6.71 2.13
C GLU A 134 -15.24 -6.78 2.92
N PRO A 135 -14.18 -6.11 2.46
CA PRO A 135 -12.93 -6.05 3.19
C PRO A 135 -13.07 -5.15 4.42
N ASP A 136 -12.23 -5.38 5.42
CA ASP A 136 -12.09 -4.44 6.53
C ASP A 136 -11.12 -3.32 6.12
N VAL A 137 -10.05 -3.69 5.38
CA VAL A 137 -9.02 -2.78 4.87
C VAL A 137 -8.81 -2.99 3.38
N VAL A 138 -8.58 -1.91 2.64
CA VAL A 138 -8.13 -1.97 1.25
C VAL A 138 -6.69 -1.47 1.18
N VAL A 139 -5.82 -2.19 0.47
CA VAL A 139 -4.46 -1.74 0.15
C VAL A 139 -4.27 -1.63 -1.36
N ILE A 140 -3.59 -0.57 -1.76
CA ILE A 140 -3.28 -0.26 -3.14
C ILE A 140 -1.78 -0.04 -3.25
N TYR A 141 -1.13 -0.82 -4.11
CA TYR A 141 0.25 -0.63 -4.50
C TYR A 141 0.32 0.20 -5.78
N GLY A 142 1.23 1.18 -5.81
CA GLY A 142 1.47 2.01 -6.97
C GLY A 142 2.72 2.87 -6.81
N ASN A 143 3.14 3.56 -7.85
CA ASN A 143 4.24 4.51 -7.75
C ASN A 143 3.87 5.74 -6.90
N SER A 144 4.88 6.56 -6.58
CA SER A 144 4.70 7.77 -5.76
C SER A 144 3.63 8.73 -6.29
N ALA A 145 3.46 8.85 -7.61
CA ALA A 145 2.43 9.70 -8.21
C ALA A 145 1.01 9.11 -8.05
N GLN A 146 0.87 7.79 -8.13
CA GLN A 146 -0.40 7.09 -7.88
C GLN A 146 -0.79 7.19 -6.40
N VAL A 147 0.16 6.97 -5.48
CA VAL A 147 -0.08 7.15 -4.04
C VAL A 147 -0.41 8.61 -3.71
N MET A 148 0.24 9.58 -4.35
CA MET A 148 -0.12 11.00 -4.22
C MET A 148 -1.58 11.26 -4.62
N ARG A 149 -2.13 10.56 -5.63
CA ARG A 149 -3.57 10.68 -5.95
C ARG A 149 -4.46 10.15 -4.86
N LEU A 150 -4.12 9.02 -4.25
CA LEU A 150 -4.87 8.44 -3.14
C LEU A 150 -4.86 9.37 -1.92
N VAL A 151 -3.69 9.94 -1.59
CA VAL A 151 -3.54 10.95 -0.53
C VAL A 151 -4.41 12.17 -0.82
N ALA A 152 -4.32 12.74 -2.03
CA ALA A 152 -5.13 13.91 -2.40
C ALA A 152 -6.63 13.60 -2.37
N GLY A 153 -7.03 12.39 -2.78
CA GLY A 153 -8.41 11.93 -2.72
C GLY A 153 -8.92 11.88 -1.27
N MET A 154 -8.21 11.20 -0.39
CA MET A 154 -8.60 11.06 1.01
C MET A 154 -8.62 12.41 1.76
N LEU A 155 -7.69 13.30 1.44
CA LEU A 155 -7.62 14.63 2.05
C LEU A 155 -8.58 15.66 1.42
N TYR A 156 -9.33 15.32 0.38
CA TYR A 156 -10.18 16.29 -0.32
C TYR A 156 -11.21 16.93 0.62
N LYS A 157 -11.85 16.12 1.46
CA LYS A 157 -12.79 16.59 2.49
C LYS A 157 -12.11 16.85 3.83
N ARG A 158 -11.10 16.04 4.18
CA ARG A 158 -10.42 16.11 5.50
C ARG A 158 -9.47 17.31 5.62
N GLY A 159 -8.84 17.73 4.52
CA GLY A 159 -7.70 18.65 4.55
C GLY A 159 -6.51 18.09 5.34
N GLY A 160 -5.46 18.89 5.54
CA GLY A 160 -4.33 18.52 6.39
C GLY A 160 -3.39 17.47 5.77
N SER A 161 -3.02 16.46 6.55
CA SER A 161 -2.07 15.41 6.17
C SER A 161 -2.51 14.03 6.69
N ILE A 162 -1.98 12.97 6.08
CA ILE A 162 -2.18 11.59 6.51
C ILE A 162 -1.16 11.30 7.65
N PRO A 163 -1.59 10.87 8.85
CA PRO A 163 -0.71 10.62 9.97
C PRO A 163 -0.09 9.22 9.88
N SER A 164 0.92 9.05 9.03
CA SER A 164 1.65 7.78 8.86
C SER A 164 3.02 7.81 9.54
N THR A 165 3.41 6.66 10.09
CA THR A 165 4.81 6.39 10.47
C THR A 165 5.46 5.52 9.40
N PHE A 166 6.76 5.72 9.18
CA PHE A 166 7.51 4.98 8.17
C PHE A 166 8.51 4.07 8.86
N SER A 167 8.41 2.78 8.56
CA SER A 167 9.33 1.74 9.02
C SER A 167 9.92 1.03 7.79
N SER A 168 11.17 0.55 7.92
CA SER A 168 11.79 -0.32 6.92
C SER A 168 11.52 -1.81 7.18
N ARG A 169 10.58 -2.11 8.09
CA ARG A 169 10.22 -3.45 8.57
C ARG A 169 8.73 -3.59 8.89
N ALA A 170 8.23 -4.83 8.79
CA ALA A 170 6.91 -5.23 9.28
C ALA A 170 5.73 -4.44 8.68
N ASP A 171 5.91 -3.90 7.48
CA ASP A 171 4.89 -3.10 6.78
C ASP A 171 3.56 -3.82 6.55
N CYS A 172 3.55 -5.16 6.50
CA CYS A 172 2.31 -5.93 6.46
C CYS A 172 1.37 -5.62 7.65
N ALA A 173 1.93 -5.28 8.82
CA ALA A 173 1.18 -4.82 9.98
C ALA A 173 0.69 -3.37 9.79
N ASP A 174 1.53 -2.48 9.24
CA ASP A 174 1.13 -1.11 8.91
C ASP A 174 0.02 -1.07 7.85
N ILE A 175 0.06 -2.01 6.90
CA ILE A 175 -0.94 -2.16 5.85
C ILE A 175 -2.28 -2.59 6.44
N ALA A 176 -2.30 -3.66 7.25
CA ALA A 176 -3.54 -4.33 7.64
C ALA A 176 -4.05 -3.90 9.02
N ILE A 177 -3.16 -3.85 10.02
CA ILE A 177 -3.53 -3.68 11.43
C ILE A 177 -3.70 -2.19 11.76
N LYS A 178 -2.79 -1.34 11.29
CA LYS A 178 -2.81 0.08 11.64
C LYS A 178 -4.11 0.78 11.23
N PRO A 179 -4.66 0.62 10.01
CA PRO A 179 -5.95 1.21 9.66
C PRO A 179 -7.12 0.65 10.48
N LEU A 180 -7.06 -0.62 10.91
CA LEU A 180 -8.09 -1.21 11.77
C LEU A 180 -8.08 -0.57 13.16
N GLN A 181 -6.89 -0.33 13.73
CA GLN A 181 -6.74 0.18 15.09
C GLN A 181 -6.94 1.69 15.17
N THR A 182 -6.36 2.45 14.24
CA THR A 182 -6.43 3.92 14.28
C THR A 182 -7.65 4.46 13.56
N GLY A 183 -8.21 3.70 12.62
CA GLY A 183 -9.22 4.21 11.69
C GLY A 183 -8.68 5.19 10.67
N GLU A 184 -7.36 5.41 10.63
CA GLU A 184 -6.69 6.38 9.76
C GLU A 184 -6.01 5.69 8.57
N PRO A 185 -6.06 6.29 7.36
CA PRO A 185 -5.31 5.85 6.20
C PRO A 185 -3.80 5.86 6.46
N GLN A 186 -3.07 4.99 5.77
CA GLN A 186 -1.63 4.86 5.86
C GLN A 186 -0.97 5.03 4.49
N VAL A 187 0.10 5.82 4.44
CA VAL A 187 1.08 5.84 3.34
C VAL A 187 2.28 5.03 3.79
N ILE A 188 2.60 3.98 3.06
CA ILE A 188 3.59 2.98 3.46
C ILE A 188 4.74 2.96 2.45
N VAL A 189 5.96 2.98 2.96
CA VAL A 189 7.17 2.64 2.21
C VAL A 189 7.40 1.14 2.39
N PRO A 190 7.39 0.33 1.31
CA PRO A 190 7.56 -1.11 1.43
C PRO A 190 8.89 -1.49 2.08
N CYS A 191 8.79 -2.41 3.04
CA CYS A 191 9.91 -2.86 3.85
C CYS A 191 10.84 -3.80 3.08
N TYR A 192 12.02 -4.08 3.63
CA TYR A 192 12.97 -5.00 2.98
C TYR A 192 12.36 -6.38 2.71
N GLY A 193 11.55 -6.90 3.65
CA GLY A 193 10.85 -8.17 3.51
C GLY A 193 9.78 -8.17 2.42
N ASP A 194 9.00 -7.10 2.28
CA ASP A 194 7.97 -7.01 1.23
C ASP A 194 8.60 -7.00 -0.16
N ARG A 195 9.71 -6.28 -0.31
CA ARG A 195 10.52 -6.30 -1.54
C ARG A 195 11.07 -7.68 -1.85
N LEU A 196 11.67 -8.33 -0.86
CA LEU A 196 12.33 -9.62 -1.05
C LEU A 196 11.32 -10.76 -1.29
N PHE A 197 10.24 -10.83 -0.51
CA PHE A 197 9.35 -11.99 -0.50
C PHE A 197 8.10 -11.78 -1.36
N ALA A 198 7.53 -10.58 -1.41
CA ALA A 198 6.37 -10.27 -2.27
C ALA A 198 6.77 -9.66 -3.63
N GLN A 199 8.07 -9.47 -3.86
CA GLN A 199 8.63 -8.92 -5.10
C GLN A 199 8.16 -7.48 -5.38
N THR A 200 7.88 -6.70 -4.32
CA THR A 200 7.53 -5.28 -4.43
C THR A 200 8.68 -4.48 -5.02
N GLN A 201 8.41 -3.73 -6.09
CA GLN A 201 9.42 -3.06 -6.92
C GLN A 201 9.83 -1.70 -6.32
N ASP A 202 11.06 -1.25 -6.60
CA ASP A 202 11.65 -0.04 -5.98
C ASP A 202 10.85 1.24 -6.18
N HIS A 203 10.11 1.33 -7.29
CA HIS A 203 9.23 2.47 -7.58
C HIS A 203 7.88 2.39 -6.86
N GLU A 204 7.53 1.26 -6.27
CA GLU A 204 6.25 1.04 -5.60
C GLU A 204 6.26 1.53 -4.15
N MET A 205 5.13 2.14 -3.81
CA MET A 205 4.66 2.48 -2.47
C MET A 205 3.30 1.81 -2.25
N ALA A 206 2.86 1.73 -1.00
CA ALA A 206 1.52 1.26 -0.67
C ALA A 206 0.70 2.36 0.02
N PHE A 207 -0.61 2.31 -0.20
CA PHE A 207 -1.59 3.12 0.51
C PHE A 207 -2.69 2.20 1.01
N SER A 208 -2.98 2.22 2.31
CA SER A 208 -4.07 1.44 2.89
C SER A 208 -5.06 2.32 3.65
N PHE A 209 -6.30 1.89 3.71
CA PHE A 209 -7.37 2.60 4.41
C PHE A 209 -8.47 1.64 4.83
N HIS A 210 -9.25 2.03 5.85
CA HIS A 210 -10.40 1.26 6.30
C HIS A 210 -11.52 1.33 5.24
N TYR A 211 -12.12 0.19 4.85
CA TYR A 211 -13.06 0.13 3.73
C TYR A 211 -14.28 1.05 3.88
N ARG A 212 -14.72 1.30 5.12
CA ARG A 212 -15.76 2.30 5.44
C ARG A 212 -15.53 3.69 4.81
N ASP A 213 -14.28 4.06 4.54
CA ASP A 213 -13.89 5.36 3.96
C ASP A 213 -13.84 5.34 2.41
N ALA A 214 -14.22 4.23 1.78
CA ALA A 214 -14.17 4.03 0.33
C ALA A 214 -14.94 5.10 -0.46
N GLU A 215 -16.14 5.43 0.02
CA GLU A 215 -16.99 6.42 -0.64
C GLU A 215 -16.37 7.82 -0.58
N GLU A 216 -15.84 8.20 0.58
CA GLU A 216 -15.13 9.46 0.77
C GLU A 216 -13.91 9.58 -0.16
N LEU A 217 -13.10 8.51 -0.26
CA LEU A 217 -11.96 8.47 -1.16
C LEU A 217 -12.38 8.69 -2.62
N VAL A 218 -13.42 8.01 -3.09
CA VAL A 218 -13.87 8.11 -4.49
C VAL A 218 -14.42 9.50 -4.80
N GLU A 219 -15.22 10.06 -3.90
CA GLU A 219 -15.69 11.44 -4.01
C GLU A 219 -14.51 12.42 -4.07
N GLY A 220 -13.48 12.21 -3.26
CA GLY A 220 -12.28 13.05 -3.25
C GLY A 220 -11.40 12.89 -4.48
N LEU A 221 -11.24 11.67 -5.01
CA LEU A 221 -10.57 11.43 -6.29
C LEU A 221 -11.28 12.16 -7.44
N ALA A 222 -12.61 12.08 -7.48
CA ALA A 222 -13.42 12.81 -8.45
C ALA A 222 -13.34 14.34 -8.27
N GLY A 223 -13.40 14.82 -7.02
CA GLY A 223 -13.32 16.23 -6.68
C GLY A 223 -11.97 16.85 -7.08
N THR A 224 -10.87 16.20 -6.70
CA THR A 224 -9.51 16.65 -7.06
C THR A 224 -9.25 16.58 -8.57
N GLN A 225 -9.82 15.59 -9.27
CA GLN A 225 -9.79 15.50 -10.73
C GLN A 225 -10.45 16.72 -11.40
N LYS A 226 -11.63 17.14 -10.90
CA LYS A 226 -12.29 18.37 -11.37
C LYS A 226 -11.44 19.61 -11.10
N GLY A 227 -10.70 19.62 -10.00
CA GLY A 227 -9.71 20.66 -9.65
C GLY A 227 -8.40 20.61 -10.46
N GLY A 228 -8.21 19.62 -11.36
CA GLY A 228 -7.06 19.52 -12.24
C GLY A 228 -5.90 18.66 -11.73
N VAL A 229 -5.94 18.21 -10.47
CA VAL A 229 -5.01 17.19 -9.96
C VAL A 229 -5.42 15.86 -10.58
N ARG A 230 -4.55 15.16 -11.32
CA ARG A 230 -4.90 13.92 -12.05
C ARG A 230 -3.69 13.01 -12.26
N TYR A 231 -3.95 11.75 -12.58
CA TYR A 231 -2.93 10.79 -13.02
C TYR A 231 -3.30 10.21 -14.40
N PRO A 232 -2.35 10.06 -15.34
CA PRO A 232 -0.93 10.46 -15.26
C PRO A 232 -0.74 11.96 -15.03
N ILE A 233 0.40 12.34 -14.44
CA ILE A 233 0.72 13.74 -14.14
C ILE A 233 0.82 14.52 -15.47
N PRO A 234 0.05 15.60 -15.66
CA PRO A 234 0.14 16.39 -16.89
C PRO A 234 1.51 17.04 -17.04
N SER A 235 2.11 16.92 -18.23
CA SER A 235 3.31 17.68 -18.58
C SER A 235 2.95 19.14 -18.85
N PHE A 236 3.56 20.07 -18.12
CA PHE A 236 3.44 21.49 -18.43
C PHE A 236 4.47 21.86 -19.50
N LEU A 237 4.01 22.04 -20.74
CA LEU A 237 4.86 22.41 -21.88
C LEU A 237 4.60 23.84 -22.39
N ARG A 238 3.84 24.64 -21.63
CA ARG A 238 3.48 26.03 -21.98
C ARG A 238 4.52 27.01 -21.47
N TYR A 239 5.78 26.74 -21.77
CA TYR A 239 6.91 27.62 -21.51
C TYR A 239 7.66 27.87 -22.82
N GLN A 240 8.31 29.02 -22.93
CA GLN A 240 9.22 29.28 -24.05
C GLN A 240 10.54 28.57 -23.78
N ALA A 241 11.00 27.74 -24.73
CA ALA A 241 12.31 27.12 -24.64
C ALA A 241 13.39 28.19 -24.87
N GLU A 242 14.40 28.19 -24.00
CA GLU A 242 15.62 28.95 -24.24
C GLU A 242 16.57 28.12 -25.09
N PHE A 243 16.94 28.66 -26.26
CA PHE A 243 17.84 27.99 -27.18
C PHE A 243 19.29 28.47 -27.00
N PRO A 244 20.29 27.66 -27.41
CA PRO A 244 21.70 28.07 -27.39
C PRO A 244 21.96 29.37 -28.18
N PRO A 245 23.04 30.12 -27.88
CA PRO A 245 23.34 31.40 -28.53
C PRO A 245 23.40 31.35 -30.05
N THR A 246 23.86 30.24 -30.64
CA THR A 246 23.91 30.05 -32.10
C THR A 246 22.52 30.05 -32.74
N TYR A 247 21.51 29.51 -32.05
CA TYR A 247 20.13 29.45 -32.53
C TYR A 247 19.43 30.79 -32.33
N GLN A 248 19.74 31.45 -31.21
CA GLN A 248 19.29 32.83 -30.97
C GLN A 248 19.85 33.78 -32.03
N LYS A 249 21.11 33.60 -32.46
CA LYS A 249 21.71 34.39 -33.53
C LYS A 249 20.96 34.19 -34.86
N LEU A 250 20.56 32.96 -35.18
CA LEU A 250 19.73 32.71 -36.34
C LEU A 250 18.36 33.41 -36.24
N ASN A 251 17.72 33.40 -35.07
CA ASN A 251 16.47 34.13 -34.85
C ASN A 251 16.64 35.65 -35.02
N GLN A 252 17.77 36.22 -34.58
CA GLN A 252 18.10 37.64 -34.79
C GLN A 252 18.21 37.94 -36.30
N LEU A 253 18.93 37.10 -37.04
CA LEU A 253 19.08 37.26 -38.50
C LEU A 253 17.74 37.17 -39.25
N PHE A 254 16.79 36.35 -38.77
CA PHE A 254 15.43 36.31 -39.34
C PHE A 254 14.67 37.61 -39.09
N ALA A 255 14.76 38.18 -37.88
CA ALA A 255 14.12 39.45 -37.56
C ALA A 255 14.69 40.60 -38.42
N GLU A 256 16.02 40.69 -38.53
CA GLU A 256 16.71 41.70 -39.35
C GLU A 256 16.31 41.65 -40.83
N LYS A 257 16.03 40.45 -41.39
CA LYS A 257 15.58 40.30 -42.77
C LYS A 257 14.12 40.72 -42.98
N GLY A 258 13.26 40.51 -41.99
CA GLY A 258 11.84 40.87 -42.04
C GLY A 258 11.59 42.38 -41.92
N GLU A 259 12.49 43.13 -41.28
CA GLU A 259 12.42 44.61 -41.18
C GLU A 259 12.85 45.32 -42.47
N ASN A 260 13.57 44.63 -43.35
CA ASN A 260 14.11 45.16 -44.61
C ASN A 260 13.29 44.76 -45.86
N ALA A 261 12.11 44.18 -45.67
CA ALA A 261 11.17 43.75 -46.72
C ALA A 261 9.83 44.49 -46.58
#